data_AF-A0A4Q4NVJ5-F1
#
_entry.id   AF-A0A4Q4NVJ5-F1
#
_cell.length_a   1.000
_cell.length_b   1.000
_cell.length_c   1.000
_cell.angle_alpha   90.00
_cell.angle_beta   90.00
_cell.angle_gamma   90.00
#
_symmetry.space_group_name_H-M   'P 1'
#
loop_
_entity.id
_entity.type
_entity.pdbx_description
1 polymer ?
#
loop_
_entity_poly.entity_id
_entity_poly.type
_entity_poly.pdbx_seq_one_letter_code
_entity_poly.pdbx_strand_id
1 'polypeptide(L)'
;MMYFSLTTLVLASATCAQNVSRGAAMMRFACSQLTVERLDPLVNPGVVGSPHTHQIVGGNSFQPEMKPGEYDMVEKSTCTTCTFSEDFSNYWTAALYFRAQNGTYKRVQQFPNGGLNQRGGMTVYYIPPYDGVSNVTAFKPVSLSFYPSYQQEITKDLHEPKLCC
;
A
#
# COMPACT_ATOMS: atom_id res chain seq x y z
N MET A 1 -35.83 -49.69 -53.07
CA MET A 1 -34.76 -50.01 -52.11
C MET A 1 -33.57 -49.13 -52.48
N MET A 2 -33.01 -48.23 -51.68
CA MET A 2 -33.06 -47.97 -50.25
C MET A 2 -32.53 -46.53 -50.07
N TYR A 3 -33.26 -45.66 -49.37
CA TYR A 3 -32.85 -44.27 -49.12
C TYR A 3 -31.73 -44.25 -48.06
N PHE A 4 -30.57 -43.70 -48.38
CA PHE A 4 -29.52 -43.42 -47.39
C PHE A 4 -29.75 -42.03 -46.79
N SER A 5 -30.27 -42.00 -45.57
CA SER A 5 -30.44 -40.77 -44.78
C SER A 5 -29.10 -40.40 -44.16
N LEU A 6 -28.45 -39.33 -44.66
CA LEU A 6 -27.30 -38.73 -44.01
C LEU A 6 -27.78 -37.92 -42.81
N THR A 7 -27.62 -38.47 -41.61
CA THR A 7 -27.78 -37.73 -40.36
C THR A 7 -26.47 -36.99 -40.07
N THR A 8 -26.47 -35.68 -40.26
CA THR A 8 -25.36 -34.79 -39.84
C THR A 8 -25.33 -34.67 -38.32
N LEU A 9 -24.29 -35.21 -37.69
CA LEU A 9 -24.01 -35.02 -36.27
C LEU A 9 -23.44 -33.60 -36.07
N VAL A 10 -24.24 -32.68 -35.53
CA VAL A 10 -23.76 -31.35 -35.11
C VAL A 10 -23.09 -31.51 -33.74
N LEU A 11 -21.75 -31.49 -33.71
CA LEU A 11 -20.99 -31.35 -32.47
C LEU A 11 -21.19 -29.94 -31.93
N ALA A 12 -22.10 -29.79 -30.95
CA ALA A 12 -22.21 -28.56 -30.18
C ALA A 12 -20.96 -28.43 -29.30
N SER A 13 -19.99 -27.64 -29.73
CA SER A 13 -18.88 -27.21 -28.89
C SER A 13 -19.44 -26.36 -27.75
N ALA A 14 -19.57 -26.94 -26.55
CA ALA A 14 -19.87 -26.19 -25.35
C ALA A 14 -18.69 -25.27 -25.04
N THR A 15 -18.74 -24.04 -25.53
CA THR A 15 -17.87 -22.97 -25.05
C THR A 15 -18.27 -22.70 -23.60
N CYS A 16 -17.54 -23.26 -22.65
CA CYS A 16 -17.59 -22.82 -21.27
C CYS A 16 -17.19 -21.33 -21.27
N ALA A 17 -18.18 -20.45 -21.21
CA ALA A 17 -17.96 -19.05 -20.90
C ALA A 17 -17.33 -19.02 -19.50
N GLN A 18 -16.00 -18.91 -19.45
CA GLN A 18 -15.29 -18.60 -18.23
C GLN A 18 -15.77 -17.20 -17.84
N ASN A 19 -16.66 -17.11 -16.85
CA ASN A 19 -16.90 -15.87 -16.14
C ASN A 19 -15.60 -15.51 -15.44
N VAL A 20 -14.71 -14.80 -16.14
CA VAL A 20 -13.62 -14.08 -15.51
C VAL A 20 -14.31 -13.00 -14.70
N SER A 21 -14.49 -13.29 -13.40
CA SER A 21 -14.69 -12.26 -12.41
C SER A 21 -13.58 -11.23 -12.63
N ARG A 22 -13.95 -10.07 -13.19
CA ARG A 22 -13.09 -8.89 -13.16
C ARG A 22 -13.07 -8.43 -11.71
N GLY A 23 -12.32 -9.13 -10.87
CA GLY A 23 -11.97 -8.63 -9.55
C GLY A 23 -11.32 -7.26 -9.73
N ALA A 24 -11.67 -6.30 -8.88
CA ALA A 24 -10.99 -5.02 -8.82
C ALA A 24 -9.47 -5.27 -8.72
N ALA A 25 -8.69 -4.68 -9.63
CA ALA A 25 -7.24 -4.84 -9.66
C ALA A 25 -6.61 -4.14 -8.44
N MET A 26 -6.47 -4.87 -7.32
CA MET A 26 -5.81 -4.34 -6.12
C MET A 26 -4.31 -4.59 -6.17
N MET A 27 -3.53 -3.62 -5.70
CA MET A 27 -2.11 -3.80 -5.41
C MET A 27 -1.94 -4.08 -3.92
N ARG A 28 -1.13 -5.08 -3.60
CA ARG A 28 -0.79 -5.50 -2.23
C ARG A 28 0.71 -5.77 -2.18
N PHE A 29 1.42 -5.02 -1.34
CA PHE A 29 2.88 -5.11 -1.25
C PHE A 29 3.40 -4.88 0.16
N ALA A 30 4.64 -5.30 0.37
CA ALA A 30 5.34 -5.20 1.64
C ALA A 30 6.14 -3.89 1.73
N CYS A 31 6.13 -3.25 2.90
CA CYS A 31 7.08 -2.21 3.25
C CYS A 31 7.71 -2.52 4.60
N SER A 32 9.04 -2.66 4.63
CA SER A 32 9.78 -2.96 5.87
C SER A 32 9.84 -1.74 6.80
N GLN A 33 10.07 -1.98 8.09
CA GLN A 33 10.24 -0.91 9.07
C GLN A 33 11.42 0.00 8.68
N LEU A 34 11.15 1.30 8.47
CA LEU A 34 12.20 2.30 8.33
C LEU A 34 12.70 2.72 9.72
N THR A 35 11.79 3.23 10.54
CA THR A 35 12.09 3.72 11.89
C THR A 35 10.84 3.67 12.78
N VAL A 36 11.02 3.81 14.09
CA VAL A 36 9.93 3.96 15.06
C VAL A 36 10.21 5.20 15.91
N GLU A 37 9.39 6.22 15.76
CA GLU A 37 9.67 7.56 16.27
C GLU A 37 8.40 8.23 16.83
N ARG A 38 8.60 9.26 17.64
CA ARG A 38 7.52 10.08 18.21
C ARG A 38 7.32 11.32 17.35
N LEU A 39 7.00 11.11 16.08
CA LEU A 39 6.73 12.15 15.11
C LEU A 39 5.33 11.95 14.53
N ASP A 40 4.55 13.01 14.46
CA ASP A 40 3.21 13.00 13.87
C ASP A 40 2.93 14.33 13.16
N PRO A 41 3.33 14.46 11.87
CA PRO A 41 3.12 15.69 11.13
C PRO A 41 1.64 15.99 10.84
N LEU A 42 0.72 15.04 11.08
CA LEU A 42 -0.71 15.22 10.88
C LEU A 42 -1.40 15.78 12.13
N VAL A 43 -1.18 15.17 13.30
CA VAL A 43 -1.86 15.57 14.54
C VAL A 43 -1.03 16.55 15.38
N ASN A 44 0.30 16.45 15.33
CA ASN A 44 1.22 17.31 16.08
C ASN A 44 2.30 17.93 15.17
N PRO A 45 1.90 18.75 14.19
CA PRO A 45 2.82 19.32 13.22
C PRO A 45 3.92 20.15 13.89
N GLY A 46 5.16 19.93 13.46
CA GLY A 46 6.35 20.66 13.89
C GLY A 46 6.90 20.22 15.25
N VAL A 47 6.25 19.25 15.92
CA VAL A 47 6.65 18.79 17.25
C VAL A 47 7.53 17.55 17.14
N VAL A 48 8.77 17.67 17.61
CA VAL A 48 9.65 16.52 17.86
C VAL A 48 9.29 15.95 19.23
N GLY A 49 8.72 14.74 19.26
CA GLY A 49 8.28 14.09 20.50
C GLY A 49 6.77 14.13 20.73
N SER A 50 5.97 13.77 19.72
CA SER A 50 4.51 13.67 19.82
C SER A 50 4.06 12.74 20.97
N PRO A 51 2.81 12.85 21.47
CA PRO A 51 2.33 12.08 22.64
C PRO A 51 2.33 10.55 22.44
N HIS A 52 2.39 10.08 21.21
CA HIS A 52 2.40 8.66 20.85
C HIS A 52 3.57 8.35 19.91
N THR A 53 3.85 7.07 19.69
CA THR A 53 4.96 6.62 18.85
C THR A 53 4.39 5.97 17.60
N HIS A 54 5.01 6.23 16.45
CA HIS A 54 4.66 5.65 15.17
C HIS A 54 5.71 4.69 14.67
N GLN A 55 5.28 3.62 14.01
CA GLN A 55 6.11 2.87 13.09
C GLN A 55 5.98 3.50 11.71
N ILE A 56 7.11 3.87 11.12
CA ILE A 56 7.21 4.55 9.83
C ILE A 56 7.81 3.58 8.81
N VAL A 57 7.26 3.58 7.59
CA VAL A 57 7.74 2.80 6.43
C VAL A 57 7.63 3.63 5.15
N GLY A 58 8.22 3.15 4.06
CA GLY A 58 8.22 3.78 2.74
C GLY A 58 9.42 4.70 2.54
N GLY A 59 9.18 5.90 2.01
CA GLY A 59 10.21 6.89 1.71
C GLY A 59 11.02 7.36 2.93
N ASN A 60 12.24 7.88 2.75
CA ASN A 60 13.05 8.42 3.86
C ASN A 60 12.84 9.91 4.16
N SER A 61 11.85 10.57 3.57
CA SER A 61 11.57 11.99 3.78
C SER A 61 10.60 12.29 4.95
N PHE A 62 10.39 11.37 5.88
CA PHE A 62 9.44 11.59 6.98
C PHE A 62 9.97 12.62 7.97
N GLN A 63 9.20 13.69 8.24
CA GLN A 63 9.62 14.81 9.08
C GLN A 63 8.52 15.26 10.05
N PRO A 64 8.86 15.99 11.13
CA PRO A 64 7.88 16.50 12.09
C PRO A 64 6.88 17.49 11.47
N GLU A 65 7.28 18.22 10.42
CA GLU A 65 6.45 19.17 9.69
C GLU A 65 6.35 18.71 8.23
N MET A 66 5.14 18.40 7.76
CA MET A 66 4.87 17.98 6.37
C MET A 66 3.60 18.67 5.87
N LYS A 67 3.67 20.00 5.70
CA LYS A 67 2.50 20.80 5.33
C LYS A 67 1.93 20.36 3.97
N PRO A 68 0.62 20.08 3.90
CA PRO A 68 -0.05 19.84 2.63
C PRO A 68 0.11 21.05 1.70
N GLY A 69 0.48 20.83 0.45
CA GLY A 69 0.70 21.89 -0.54
C GLY A 69 2.12 22.46 -0.57
N GLU A 70 2.94 22.22 0.46
CA GLU A 70 4.32 22.74 0.53
C GLU A 70 5.40 21.62 0.56
N TYR A 71 5.14 20.50 1.23
CA TYR A 71 6.11 19.42 1.40
C TYR A 71 5.77 18.17 0.57
N ASP A 72 6.54 17.92 -0.50
CA ASP A 72 6.37 16.73 -1.35
C ASP A 72 7.29 15.59 -0.89
N MET A 73 6.71 14.62 -0.17
CA MET A 73 7.45 13.48 0.37
C MET A 73 8.05 12.57 -0.71
N VAL A 74 7.35 12.42 -1.84
CA VAL A 74 7.78 11.54 -2.93
C VAL A 74 9.02 12.14 -3.60
N GLU A 75 9.01 13.45 -3.84
CA GLU A 75 10.17 14.16 -4.42
C GLU A 75 11.36 14.24 -3.47
N LYS A 76 11.14 14.39 -2.17
CA LYS A 76 12.21 14.54 -1.17
C LYS A 76 12.84 13.22 -0.75
N SER A 77 12.18 12.10 -1.01
CA SER A 77 12.71 10.78 -0.67
C SER A 77 13.76 10.33 -1.69
N THR A 78 14.84 9.73 -1.20
CA THR A 78 15.94 9.18 -2.02
C THR A 78 15.99 7.66 -2.00
N CYS A 79 15.19 7.04 -1.13
CA CYS A 79 15.06 5.60 -1.03
C CYS A 79 13.65 5.22 -0.53
N THR A 80 13.27 3.95 -0.69
CA THR A 80 12.04 3.39 -0.11
C THR A 80 12.28 2.07 0.62
N THR A 81 11.47 1.74 1.63
CA THR A 81 11.44 0.38 2.24
C THR A 81 10.38 -0.54 1.63
N CYS A 82 9.65 -0.06 0.63
CA CYS A 82 8.59 -0.81 -0.04
C CYS A 82 9.13 -1.76 -1.12
N THR A 83 8.34 -2.78 -1.46
CA THR A 83 8.69 -3.77 -2.50
C THR A 83 8.73 -3.14 -3.89
N PHE A 84 7.81 -2.20 -4.15
CA PHE A 84 7.85 -1.38 -5.35
C PHE A 84 8.85 -0.26 -5.16
N SER A 85 9.82 -0.23 -6.06
CA SER A 85 10.94 0.68 -5.97
C SER A 85 10.52 2.12 -6.30
N GLU A 86 9.42 2.27 -7.02
CA GLU A 86 8.80 3.52 -7.45
C GLU A 86 7.89 4.15 -6.39
N ASP A 87 7.59 3.44 -5.29
CA ASP A 87 6.76 3.98 -4.20
C ASP A 87 7.61 4.65 -3.12
N PHE A 88 7.75 5.96 -3.23
CA PHE A 88 8.41 6.82 -2.25
C PHE A 88 7.46 7.47 -1.23
N SER A 89 6.21 7.00 -1.15
CA SER A 89 5.23 7.52 -0.19
C SER A 89 5.66 7.20 1.25
N ASN A 90 5.25 8.04 2.21
CA ASN A 90 5.41 7.74 3.63
C ASN A 90 4.13 7.15 4.22
N TYR A 91 4.27 6.04 4.96
CA TYR A 91 3.17 5.44 5.72
C TYR A 91 3.58 5.29 7.18
N TRP A 92 2.68 5.66 8.09
CA TRP A 92 2.92 5.51 9.51
C TRP A 92 1.68 5.07 10.26
N THR A 93 1.87 4.21 11.26
CA THR A 93 0.80 3.71 12.13
C THR A 93 1.26 3.73 13.57
N ALA A 94 0.32 3.88 14.51
CA ALA A 94 0.65 3.90 15.93
C ALA A 94 1.34 2.58 16.33
N ALA A 95 2.52 2.69 16.94
CA ALA A 95 3.26 1.54 17.42
C ALA A 95 2.56 0.95 18.66
N LEU A 96 2.20 -0.32 18.58
CA LEU A 96 1.52 -1.01 19.66
C LEU A 96 2.52 -1.47 20.75
N TYR A 97 2.16 -1.26 22.01
CA TYR A 97 2.94 -1.73 23.17
C TYR A 97 2.08 -2.63 24.05
N PHE A 98 2.63 -3.77 24.44
CA PHE A 98 2.08 -4.60 25.49
C PHE A 98 2.52 -4.05 26.85
N ARG A 99 1.56 -3.81 27.74
CA ARG A 99 1.81 -3.45 29.14
C ARG A 99 1.82 -4.72 29.98
N ALA A 100 2.98 -5.08 30.53
CA ALA A 100 3.11 -6.21 31.43
C ALA A 100 2.55 -5.88 32.83
N GLN A 101 2.26 -6.92 33.62
CA GLN A 101 1.70 -6.77 34.98
C GLN A 101 2.62 -5.97 35.92
N ASN A 102 3.93 -5.98 35.67
CA ASN A 102 4.91 -5.18 36.40
C ASN A 102 4.94 -3.69 35.99
N GLY A 103 4.03 -3.24 35.13
CA GLY A 103 3.93 -1.86 34.65
C GLY A 103 4.89 -1.49 33.52
N THR A 104 5.78 -2.38 33.10
CA THR A 104 6.68 -2.14 31.95
C THR A 104 5.96 -2.27 30.61
N TYR A 105 6.44 -1.54 29.62
CA TYR A 105 5.92 -1.57 28.26
C TYR A 105 6.94 -2.23 27.33
N LYS A 106 6.48 -3.15 26.48
CA LYS A 106 7.28 -3.76 25.41
C LYS A 106 6.58 -3.58 24.08
N ARG A 107 7.31 -3.10 23.07
CA ARG A 107 6.75 -2.93 21.72
C ARG A 107 6.36 -4.29 21.16
N VAL A 108 5.15 -4.39 20.60
CA VAL A 108 4.70 -5.57 19.87
C VAL A 108 5.42 -5.58 18.53
N GLN A 109 6.13 -6.67 18.23
CA GLN A 109 6.85 -6.80 16.97
C GLN A 109 5.90 -7.22 15.85
N GLN A 110 5.95 -6.51 14.73
CA GLN A 110 5.19 -6.82 13.52
C GLN A 110 5.86 -7.98 12.79
N PHE A 111 5.05 -8.94 12.35
CA PHE A 111 5.49 -10.05 11.50
C PHE A 111 4.98 -9.85 10.06
N PRO A 112 5.63 -10.48 9.06
CA PRO A 112 5.20 -10.38 7.67
C PRO A 112 3.77 -10.87 7.45
N ASN A 113 3.00 -10.13 6.65
CA ASN A 113 1.69 -10.60 6.22
C ASN A 113 1.85 -11.71 5.15
N GLY A 114 1.02 -12.76 5.20
CA GLY A 114 1.27 -14.02 4.51
C GLY A 114 1.65 -13.89 3.02
N GLY A 115 2.77 -14.51 2.63
CA GLY A 115 3.29 -14.51 1.26
C GLY A 115 4.12 -13.28 0.88
N LEU A 116 4.38 -12.37 1.83
CA LEU A 116 5.25 -11.20 1.64
C LEU A 116 6.53 -11.33 2.48
N ASN A 117 7.60 -10.71 2.00
CA ASN A 117 8.89 -10.65 2.69
C ASN A 117 9.13 -9.23 3.19
N GLN A 118 9.19 -9.04 4.50
CA GLN A 118 9.45 -7.73 5.13
C GLN A 118 10.06 -7.91 6.52
N ARG A 119 10.80 -6.92 7.01
CA ARG A 119 11.32 -6.89 8.39
C ARG A 119 10.51 -5.88 9.20
N GLY A 120 9.64 -6.37 10.09
CA GLY A 120 8.67 -5.51 10.76
C GLY A 120 7.75 -4.85 9.74
N GLY A 121 7.42 -3.57 9.95
CA GLY A 121 6.77 -2.76 8.93
C GLY A 121 5.28 -3.09 8.78
N MET A 122 4.74 -2.85 7.59
CA MET A 122 3.32 -3.04 7.29
C MET A 122 3.09 -3.45 5.85
N THR A 123 1.90 -3.97 5.58
CA THR A 123 1.45 -4.31 4.24
C THR A 123 0.52 -3.21 3.74
N VAL A 124 0.86 -2.64 2.58
CA VAL A 124 0.11 -1.56 1.97
C VAL A 124 -0.85 -2.15 0.95
N TYR A 125 -2.08 -1.65 0.98
CA TYR A 125 -3.14 -2.03 0.06
C TYR A 125 -3.64 -0.80 -0.69
N TYR A 126 -3.70 -0.99 -1.99
CA TYR A 126 -4.04 0.00 -2.96
C TYR A 126 -5.20 -0.59 -3.74
N ILE A 127 -6.42 -0.18 -3.38
CA ILE A 127 -7.66 -0.81 -3.85
C ILE A 127 -8.43 0.23 -4.67
N PRO A 128 -8.75 -0.03 -5.95
CA PRO A 128 -9.60 0.83 -6.80
C PRO A 128 -11.08 0.46 -6.67
N PRO A 129 -12.04 1.40 -6.93
CA PRO A 129 -13.45 1.26 -6.56
C PRO A 129 -14.01 -0.07 -7.04
N TYR A 130 -14.70 -0.77 -6.15
CA TYR A 130 -15.27 -2.09 -6.47
C TYR A 130 -16.40 -2.03 -7.50
N ASP A 131 -16.86 -0.83 -7.86
CA ASP A 131 -17.95 -0.60 -8.81
C ASP A 131 -17.54 -0.81 -10.28
N GLY A 132 -16.24 -0.88 -10.58
CA GLY A 132 -15.71 -1.08 -11.92
C GLY A 132 -16.04 0.04 -12.92
N VAL A 133 -16.60 1.16 -12.46
CA VAL A 133 -17.05 2.29 -13.28
C VAL A 133 -16.47 3.63 -12.82
N SER A 134 -16.05 3.73 -11.55
CA SER A 134 -15.42 4.93 -11.04
C SER A 134 -13.98 5.05 -11.54
N ASN A 135 -13.65 6.20 -12.13
CA ASN A 135 -12.29 6.53 -12.50
C ASN A 135 -11.46 6.83 -11.25
N VAL A 136 -10.29 6.20 -11.15
CA VAL A 136 -9.30 6.50 -10.11
C VAL A 136 -8.39 7.60 -10.63
N THR A 137 -8.29 8.70 -9.89
CA THR A 137 -7.32 9.76 -10.14
C THR A 137 -6.25 9.71 -9.06
N ALA A 138 -5.01 9.96 -9.47
CA ALA A 138 -3.90 10.09 -8.55
C ALA A 138 -4.06 11.33 -7.67
N PHE A 139 -3.46 11.29 -6.49
CA PHE A 139 -3.39 12.47 -5.65
C PHE A 139 -2.61 13.57 -6.35
N LYS A 140 -3.00 14.82 -6.09
CA LYS A 140 -2.17 15.93 -6.53
C LYS A 140 -0.83 15.86 -5.79
N PRO A 141 0.29 16.24 -6.43
CA PRO A 141 1.56 16.46 -5.75
C PRO A 141 1.35 17.25 -4.46
N VAL A 142 2.15 16.94 -3.44
CA VAL A 142 2.16 17.67 -2.17
C VAL A 142 0.92 17.47 -1.28
N SER A 143 0.06 16.47 -1.53
CA SER A 143 -1.09 16.20 -0.65
C SER A 143 -0.72 15.29 0.54
N LEU A 144 -1.11 15.67 1.76
CA LEU A 144 -1.19 14.77 2.91
C LEU A 144 -2.63 14.23 2.99
N SER A 145 -2.82 12.93 2.83
CA SER A 145 -4.16 12.33 2.77
C SER A 145 -4.31 11.22 3.81
N PHE A 146 -5.28 11.38 4.73
CA PHE A 146 -5.71 10.35 5.67
C PHE A 146 -6.98 9.69 5.14
N TYR A 147 -6.85 8.61 4.36
CA TYR A 147 -7.99 7.80 3.95
C TYR A 147 -7.98 6.46 4.70
N PRO A 148 -9.10 6.04 5.34
CA PRO A 148 -9.22 4.71 5.96
C PRO A 148 -9.18 3.55 4.95
N SER A 149 -9.22 3.86 3.66
CA SER A 149 -9.08 2.99 2.51
C SER A 149 -9.54 3.86 1.36
N TYR A 150 -8.62 4.36 0.55
CA TYR A 150 -8.77 4.61 -0.89
C TYR A 150 -7.66 5.52 -1.39
N GLN A 151 -7.21 5.19 -2.59
CA GLN A 151 -6.40 5.96 -3.53
C GLN A 151 -4.92 5.60 -3.57
N GLN A 152 -4.47 5.44 -4.81
CA GLN A 152 -3.20 4.93 -5.31
C GLN A 152 -2.40 6.08 -5.92
N GLU A 153 -1.09 6.08 -5.72
CA GLU A 153 -0.17 6.41 -6.81
C GLU A 153 1.11 5.56 -6.68
N ILE A 154 1.40 4.85 -7.76
CA ILE A 154 2.75 4.52 -8.23
C ILE A 154 2.88 5.36 -9.50
N THR A 155 4.04 5.97 -9.75
CA THR A 155 4.42 6.78 -10.94
C THR A 155 4.50 8.31 -10.75
N LYS A 156 5.49 8.74 -9.97
CA LYS A 156 6.35 9.82 -10.49
C LYS A 156 7.65 9.18 -10.98
N ASP A 157 8.02 9.44 -12.23
CA ASP A 157 9.29 9.02 -12.87
C ASP A 157 10.49 9.67 -12.16
N LEU A 158 10.83 9.21 -10.95
CA LEU A 158 11.82 9.86 -10.10
C LEU A 158 12.92 8.89 -9.67
N HIS A 159 14.08 9.09 -10.30
CA HIS A 159 15.41 8.58 -9.92
C HIS A 159 15.56 7.05 -9.84
N GLU A 160 16.77 6.52 -10.09
CA GLU A 160 17.04 5.11 -9.82
C GLU A 160 16.72 4.79 -8.35
N PRO A 161 15.72 3.94 -8.08
CA PRO A 161 15.24 3.75 -6.73
C PRO A 161 16.20 2.86 -5.95
N LYS A 162 16.72 3.39 -4.84
CA LYS A 162 17.51 2.62 -3.87
C LYS A 162 16.60 2.16 -2.75
N LEU A 163 16.73 0.91 -2.31
CA LEU A 163 16.10 0.51 -1.05
C LEU A 163 16.78 1.23 0.12
N CYS A 164 15.99 1.71 1.08
CA CYS A 164 16.52 2.39 2.28
C CYS A 164 17.31 1.45 3.22
N CYS A 165 17.36 0.16 2.91
CA CYS A 165 18.01 -0.89 3.68
C CYS A 165 18.59 -1.95 2.75
#